data_AF-A0A1L8PHD3-F1
#
_entry.id   AF-A0A1L8PHD3-F1
#
_cell.length_a   1.000
_cell.length_b   1.000
_cell.length_c   1.000
_cell.angle_alpha   90.00
_cell.angle_beta   90.00
_cell.angle_gamma   90.00
#
_symmetry.space_group_name_H-M   'P 1'
#
loop_
_entity.id
_entity.type
_entity.pdbx_description
1 polymer ?
#
loop_
_entity_poly.entity_id
_entity_poly.type
_entity_poly.pdbx_seq_one_letter_code
_entity_poly.pdbx_strand_id
1 'polypeptide(L)'
;MNLLNQYIVALTHLYGAVHKNEIVETYNAQNEKSISVKDVEKQLRNPSAEVEKRFTFAEGNYFISEAVAIFDDLEELIVREKGNPRYYPSKNELLKDGDLIALKKLKNTGISSVV
;
A
#
# COMPACT_ATOMS: atom_id res chain seq x y z
N MET A 1 -15.23 -3.70 3.87
CA MET A 1 -13.93 -3.14 4.27
C MET A 1 -14.02 -1.70 4.76
N ASN A 2 -13.56 -1.45 5.99
CA ASN A 2 -13.50 -0.10 6.57
C ASN A 2 -12.46 0.78 5.85
N LEU A 3 -12.54 2.11 6.06
CA LEU A 3 -11.70 3.05 5.33
C LEU A 3 -10.20 2.87 5.62
N LEU A 4 -9.79 2.63 6.87
CA LEU A 4 -8.37 2.39 7.20
C LEU A 4 -7.83 1.17 6.44
N ASN A 5 -8.59 0.08 6.41
CA ASN A 5 -8.20 -1.12 5.68
C ASN A 5 -8.10 -0.86 4.15
N GLN A 6 -8.95 0.00 3.59
CA GLN A 6 -8.84 0.43 2.18
C GLN A 6 -7.52 1.17 1.93
N TYR A 7 -7.11 2.08 2.82
CA TYR A 7 -5.83 2.77 2.69
C TYR A 7 -4.64 1.82 2.85
N ILE A 8 -4.68 0.89 3.81
CA ILE A 8 -3.63 -0.11 4.00
C ILE A 8 -3.43 -0.91 2.71
N VAL A 9 -4.50 -1.48 2.16
CA VAL A 9 -4.43 -2.29 0.93
C VAL A 9 -3.98 -1.44 -0.25
N ALA A 10 -4.60 -0.28 -0.48
CA ALA A 10 -4.29 0.56 -1.64
C ALA A 10 -2.85 1.07 -1.65
N LEU A 11 -2.32 1.51 -0.50
CA LEU A 11 -0.94 1.99 -0.40
C LEU A 11 0.05 0.84 -0.52
N THR A 12 -0.25 -0.32 0.07
CA THR A 12 0.59 -1.52 -0.06
C THR A 12 0.66 -1.99 -1.51
N HIS A 13 -0.47 -2.01 -2.22
CA HIS A 13 -0.50 -2.37 -3.64
C HIS A 13 0.21 -1.33 -4.53
N LEU A 14 0.20 -0.06 -4.13
CA LEU A 14 0.85 1.00 -4.88
C LEU A 14 2.37 1.00 -4.72
N TYR A 15 2.88 0.75 -3.51
CA TYR A 15 4.30 0.89 -3.17
C TYR A 15 5.02 -0.45 -2.95
N GLY A 16 4.29 -1.57 -2.94
CA GLY A 16 4.82 -2.88 -2.57
C GLY A 16 4.98 -3.04 -1.05
N ALA A 17 5.56 -2.05 -0.37
CA ALA A 17 5.69 -1.98 1.08
C ALA A 17 5.43 -0.56 1.60
N VAL A 18 4.68 -0.44 2.69
CA VAL A 18 4.31 0.85 3.30
C VAL A 18 4.50 0.84 4.81
N HIS A 19 5.16 1.86 5.34
CA HIS A 19 5.37 2.00 6.79
C HIS A 19 4.09 2.51 7.47
N LYS A 20 3.85 2.10 8.72
CA LYS A 20 2.66 2.54 9.49
C LYS A 20 2.49 4.06 9.56
N ASN A 21 3.58 4.83 9.65
CA ASN A 21 3.50 6.29 9.71
C ASN A 21 3.03 6.89 8.38
N GLU A 22 3.46 6.33 7.25
CA GLU A 22 3.06 6.79 5.91
C GLU A 22 1.55 6.56 5.68
N ILE A 23 0.99 5.49 6.24
CA ILE A 23 -0.46 5.26 6.25
C ILE A 23 -1.18 6.35 7.05
N VAL A 24 -0.70 6.68 8.26
CA VAL A 24 -1.30 7.72 9.09
C VAL A 24 -1.23 9.08 8.42
N GLU A 25 -0.07 9.44 7.89
CA GLU A 25 0.16 10.69 7.18
C GLU A 25 -0.78 10.82 5.98
N THR A 26 -0.82 9.79 5.13
CA THR A 26 -1.66 9.80 3.93
C THR A 26 -3.15 9.81 4.25
N TYR A 27 -3.58 9.00 5.22
CA TYR A 27 -4.96 8.97 5.66
C TYR A 27 -5.39 10.32 6.22
N ASN A 28 -4.62 10.89 7.15
CA ASN A 28 -4.98 12.13 7.83
C ASN A 28 -4.92 13.35 6.90
N ALA A 29 -4.03 13.35 5.90
CA ALA A 29 -3.97 14.40 4.89
C ALA A 29 -5.19 14.40 3.94
N GLN A 30 -5.86 13.26 3.77
CA GLN A 30 -6.93 13.07 2.80
C GLN A 30 -8.33 12.98 3.41
N ASN A 31 -8.45 12.98 4.74
CA ASN A 31 -9.71 12.75 5.45
C ASN A 31 -9.89 13.76 6.59
N GLU A 32 -11.12 14.22 6.80
CA GLU A 32 -11.46 15.15 7.89
C GLU A 32 -11.27 14.51 9.27
N LYS A 33 -11.64 13.22 9.39
CA LYS A 33 -11.44 12.45 10.63
C LYS A 33 -10.05 11.84 10.60
N SER A 34 -9.26 12.12 11.64
CA SER A 34 -7.92 11.55 11.79
C SER A 34 -7.91 10.21 12.51
N ILE A 35 -6.88 9.42 12.24
CA ILE A 35 -6.49 8.22 12.96
C ILE A 35 -5.16 8.42 13.67
N SER A 36 -4.89 7.59 14.68
CA SER A 36 -3.59 7.55 15.35
C SER A 36 -2.72 6.41 14.81
N VAL A 37 -1.41 6.49 15.04
CA VAL A 37 -0.49 5.36 14.79
C VAL A 37 -0.94 4.10 15.52
N LYS A 38 -1.52 4.23 16.73
CA LYS A 38 -2.05 3.09 17.49
C LYS A 38 -3.18 2.36 16.77
N ASP A 39 -3.95 3.03 15.92
CA ASP A 39 -5.02 2.39 15.14
C ASP A 39 -4.45 1.53 14.01
N VAL A 40 -3.36 2.00 13.38
CA VAL A 40 -2.61 1.23 12.38
C VAL A 40 -1.86 0.05 13.03
N GLU A 41 -1.25 0.26 14.19
CA GLU A 41 -0.56 -0.81 14.93
C GLU A 41 -1.48 -1.95 15.36
N LYS A 42 -2.77 -1.69 15.59
CA LYS A 42 -3.76 -2.76 15.82
C LYS A 42 -3.87 -3.66 14.58
N GLN A 43 -3.86 -3.08 13.38
CA GLN A 43 -3.87 -3.84 12.12
C GLN A 43 -2.53 -4.55 11.87
N LEU A 44 -1.40 -4.01 12.31
CA LEU A 44 -0.12 -4.73 12.20
C LEU A 44 -0.07 -5.97 13.11
N ARG A 45 -0.60 -5.87 14.33
CA ARG A 45 -0.58 -6.99 15.30
C ARG A 45 -1.62 -8.07 14.99
N ASN A 46 -2.76 -7.67 14.46
CA ASN A 46 -3.85 -8.58 14.12
C ASN A 46 -4.57 -8.03 12.86
N PRO A 47 -4.00 -8.29 11.67
CA PRO A 47 -4.60 -7.86 10.42
C PRO A 47 -6.03 -8.38 10.31
N SER A 48 -6.95 -7.53 9.87
CA SER A 48 -8.30 -8.02 9.59
C SER A 48 -8.30 -9.00 8.42
N ALA A 49 -9.19 -10.01 8.46
CA ALA A 49 -9.32 -10.98 7.37
C ALA A 49 -9.60 -10.34 5.99
N GLU A 50 -10.17 -9.13 5.94
CA GLU A 50 -10.35 -8.38 4.69
C GLU A 50 -9.03 -7.90 4.09
N VAL A 51 -8.06 -7.49 4.92
CA VAL A 51 -6.73 -7.05 4.49
C VAL A 51 -5.92 -8.25 3.99
N GLU A 52 -5.93 -9.36 4.75
CA GLU A 52 -5.22 -10.59 4.36
C GLU A 52 -5.75 -11.17 3.04
N LYS A 53 -7.08 -11.18 2.84
CA LYS A 53 -7.71 -11.61 1.58
C LYS A 53 -7.32 -10.75 0.37
N ARG A 54 -6.69 -9.59 0.58
CA ARG A 54 -6.14 -8.72 -0.46
C ARG A 54 -4.63 -8.82 -0.56
N PHE A 55 -4.04 -9.93 -0.13
CA PHE A 55 -2.62 -10.24 -0.31
C PHE A 55 -1.71 -9.16 0.29
N THR A 56 -2.13 -8.64 1.44
CA THR A 56 -1.42 -7.63 2.23
C THR A 56 -1.10 -8.22 3.60
N PHE A 57 0.18 -8.26 3.94
CA PHE A 57 0.71 -8.91 5.14
C PHE A 57 1.43 -7.90 6.03
N ALA A 58 1.50 -8.15 7.33
CA ALA A 58 2.24 -7.32 8.26
C ALA A 58 3.64 -7.89 8.49
N GLU A 59 4.66 -7.04 8.37
CA GLU A 59 6.05 -7.39 8.69
C GLU A 59 6.71 -6.23 9.46
N GLY A 60 7.00 -6.46 10.74
CA GLY A 60 7.52 -5.42 11.63
C GLY A 60 6.58 -4.20 11.72
N ASN A 61 7.06 -3.05 11.23
CA ASN A 61 6.27 -1.80 11.17
C ASN A 61 5.68 -1.52 9.77
N TYR A 62 5.74 -2.48 8.87
CA TYR A 62 5.33 -2.36 7.48
C TYR A 62 4.13 -3.25 7.15
N PHE A 63 3.33 -2.81 6.18
CA PHE A 63 2.49 -3.70 5.40
C PHE A 63 3.17 -3.95 4.07
N ILE A 64 3.20 -5.21 3.65
CA ILE A 64 3.84 -5.67 2.43
C ILE A 64 2.86 -6.44 1.55
N SER A 65 3.01 -6.29 0.24
CA SER A 65 2.27 -7.08 -0.73
C SER A 65 2.82 -8.51 -0.80
N GLU A 66 2.01 -9.46 -1.25
CA GLU A 66 2.45 -10.82 -1.54
C GLU A 66 3.66 -10.87 -2.49
N ALA A 67 3.70 -9.99 -3.50
CA ALA A 67 4.84 -9.94 -4.42
C ALA A 67 6.15 -9.64 -3.68
N VAL A 68 6.13 -8.68 -2.74
CA VAL A 68 7.30 -8.38 -1.92
C VAL A 68 7.62 -9.55 -0.99
N ALA A 69 6.61 -10.14 -0.35
CA ALA A 69 6.82 -11.27 0.57
C ALA A 69 7.40 -12.53 -0.11
N ILE A 70 7.11 -12.76 -1.39
CA ILE A 70 7.54 -13.96 -2.12
C ILE A 70 8.82 -13.73 -2.93
N PHE A 71 8.96 -12.56 -3.57
CA PHE A 71 9.98 -12.35 -4.60
C PHE A 71 11.04 -11.31 -4.26
N ASP A 72 10.80 -10.44 -3.28
CA ASP A 72 11.74 -9.37 -2.90
C ASP A 72 12.21 -9.52 -1.45
N ASP A 73 13.27 -8.78 -1.11
CA ASP A 73 13.67 -8.52 0.27
C ASP A 73 13.15 -7.13 0.69
N LEU A 74 12.42 -7.08 1.81
CA LEU A 74 11.84 -5.85 2.32
C LEU A 74 12.92 -4.79 2.64
N GLU A 75 14.06 -5.19 3.20
CA GLU A 75 15.14 -4.26 3.53
C GLU A 75 15.75 -3.69 2.25
N GLU A 76 16.00 -4.52 1.23
CA GLU A 76 16.50 -4.06 -0.07
C GLU A 76 15.54 -3.08 -0.74
N LEU A 77 14.23 -3.38 -0.71
CA LEU A 77 13.20 -2.49 -1.23
C LEU A 77 13.20 -1.13 -0.51
N ILE A 78 13.27 -1.13 0.83
CA ILE A 78 13.32 0.11 1.63
C ILE A 78 14.56 0.92 1.29
N VAL A 79 15.73 0.27 1.15
CA VAL A 79 16.98 0.94 0.79
C VAL A 79 16.90 1.54 -0.62
N ARG A 80 16.35 0.79 -1.59
CA ARG A 80 16.18 1.26 -2.97
C ARG A 80 15.29 2.49 -3.07
N GLU A 81 14.19 2.51 -2.32
CA GLU A 81 13.22 3.61 -2.35
C GLU A 81 13.65 4.83 -1.52
N LYS A 82 14.70 4.70 -0.70
CA LYS A 82 15.16 5.78 0.18
C LYS A 82 15.68 6.97 -0.63
N GLY A 83 15.02 8.11 -0.49
CA GLY A 83 15.41 9.36 -1.16
C GLY A 83 14.83 9.53 -2.56
N ASN A 84 14.11 8.54 -3.09
CA ASN A 84 13.41 8.68 -4.36
C ASN A 84 12.06 9.39 -4.14
N PRO A 85 11.70 10.38 -4.99
CA PRO A 85 10.37 10.96 -4.95
C PRO A 85 9.31 9.89 -5.21
N ARG A 86 8.41 9.68 -4.25
CA ARG A 86 7.26 8.79 -4.42
C ARG A 86 6.09 9.52 -5.05
N TYR A 87 5.35 8.81 -5.89
CA TYR A 87 4.08 9.28 -6.42
C TYR A 87 3.04 9.35 -5.29
N TYR A 88 2.43 10.51 -5.07
CA TYR A 88 1.41 10.72 -4.03
C TYR A 88 0.03 10.95 -4.67
N PRO A 89 -0.83 9.92 -4.75
CA PRO A 89 -2.13 10.03 -5.42
C PRO A 89 -3.14 10.87 -4.62
N SER A 90 -4.11 11.47 -5.32
CA SER A 90 -5.31 11.98 -4.65
C SER A 90 -6.13 10.85 -4.04
N LYS A 91 -6.99 11.16 -3.06
CA LYS A 91 -7.90 10.17 -2.45
C LYS A 91 -8.73 9.40 -3.48
N ASN A 92 -9.28 10.12 -4.45
CA ASN A 92 -10.12 9.51 -5.50
C ASN A 92 -9.31 8.60 -6.42
N GLU A 93 -8.03 8.87 -6.65
CA GLU A 93 -7.15 7.98 -7.43
C GLU A 93 -6.72 6.78 -6.61
N LEU A 94 -6.30 6.99 -5.35
CA LEU A 94 -5.84 5.94 -4.45
C LEU A 94 -6.93 4.89 -4.19
N LEU A 95 -8.18 5.34 -4.04
CA LEU A 95 -9.31 4.48 -3.71
C LEU A 95 -10.17 4.11 -4.92
N LYS A 96 -9.80 4.50 -6.15
CA LYS A 96 -10.56 4.14 -7.36
C LYS A 96 -10.35 2.68 -7.70
N ASP A 97 -11.41 1.90 -7.53
CA ASP A 97 -11.51 0.46 -7.79
C ASP A 97 -10.33 -0.32 -7.22
N GLY A 98 -10.51 -0.78 -5.98
CA GLY A 98 -9.57 -1.64 -5.24
C GLY A 98 -9.22 -2.98 -5.89
N ASP A 99 -9.48 -3.15 -7.19
CA ASP A 99 -9.17 -4.32 -8.01
C ASP A 99 -8.31 -3.97 -9.26
N LEU A 100 -8.04 -2.69 -9.62
CA LEU A 100 -7.51 -2.35 -10.97
C LEU A 100 -6.35 -1.33 -11.06
N ILE A 101 -5.87 -0.72 -9.97
CA ILE A 101 -4.79 0.29 -10.07
C ILE A 101 -3.46 -0.33 -10.57
N ALA A 102 -3.18 -1.59 -10.24
CA ALA A 102 -1.98 -2.29 -10.74
C ALA A 102 -1.99 -2.52 -12.27
N LEU A 103 -3.17 -2.72 -12.88
CA LEU A 103 -3.27 -3.10 -14.30
C LEU A 103 -3.27 -1.91 -15.28
N LYS A 104 -3.56 -0.68 -14.83
CA LYS A 104 -3.62 0.49 -15.73
C LYS A 104 -2.26 1.14 -16.00
N LYS A 105 -1.28 1.04 -15.10
CA LYS A 105 0.08 1.58 -15.36
C LYS A 105 0.87 0.71 -16.35
N LEU A 106 0.68 -0.61 -16.35
CA LEU A 106 1.29 -1.51 -17.34
C LEU A 106 0.77 -1.30 -18.77
N LYS A 107 -0.43 -0.76 -18.95
CA LYS A 107 -0.99 -0.46 -20.28
C LYS A 107 -0.55 0.88 -20.87
N ASN A 108 -0.02 1.80 -20.04
CA ASN A 108 0.39 3.14 -20.48
C ASN A 108 1.91 3.31 -20.60
N THR A 109 2.71 2.38 -20.10
CA THR A 109 4.09 2.20 -20.54
C THR A 109 4.04 1.32 -21.78
N GLY A 110 4.23 1.89 -22.97
CA GLY A 110 4.13 1.19 -24.25
C GLY A 110 5.15 0.06 -24.44
N ILE A 111 5.03 -1.02 -23.68
CA ILE A 111 5.62 -2.31 -23.99
C ILE A 111 4.66 -2.97 -24.99
N SER A 112 4.76 -2.49 -26.22
CA SER A 112 4.40 -3.28 -27.37
C SER A 112 5.55 -4.27 -27.59
N SER A 113 5.37 -5.51 -27.18
CA SER A 113 6.07 -6.70 -27.67
C SER A 113 5.73 -7.88 -26.78
N VAL A 114 5.53 -9.11 -27.21
CA VAL A 114 5.42 -9.85 -28.47
C VAL A 114 5.13 -11.27 -27.96
N VAL A 115 4.27 -12.02 -28.67
CA VAL A 115 3.76 -13.40 -28.43
C VAL A 115 2.85 -13.64 -27.23
#